data_AF-A0A819FSR1-F1
#
_entry.id   AF-A0A819FSR1-F1
#
_cell.length_a   1.000
_cell.length_b   1.000
_cell.length_c   1.000
_cell.angle_alpha   90.00
_cell.angle_beta   90.00
_cell.angle_gamma   90.00
#
_symmetry.space_group_name_H-M   'P 1'
#
loop_
_entity.id
_entity.type
_entity.pdbx_description
1 polymer ?
#
loop_
_entity_poly.entity_id
_entity_poly.type
_entity_poly.pdbx_seq_one_letter_code
_entity_poly.pdbx_strand_id
1 'polypeptide(L)'
;MKIANETTMKKLGDLMKSISPFAAAFKMMQEVEEEGIHQAKKEKRALPPLRMIFDIDHRIHDRRLYNLPTANEVAAVFVIEDNEVPTHRQIALHLRGKDLEIISILHPHCDPVIYLLLFPRGDEGWHPDLEKTDRSRNRTRVSMLQFYSYRLAIRQIFTAIHYAGKLFQQYIVDAYVKTEQNRLAFHQQNQKALRIELYQGLMDH
;
A
#
# COMPACT_ATOMS: atom_id res chain seq x y z
N MET A 1 -19.17 -17.28 4.96
CA MET A 1 -18.73 -15.87 4.99
C MET A 1 -19.62 -15.15 5.99
N LYS A 2 -19.13 -14.80 7.20
CA LYS A 2 -19.95 -14.04 8.17
C LYS A 2 -20.12 -12.63 7.60
N ILE A 3 -21.33 -12.30 7.18
CA ILE A 3 -21.68 -10.95 6.73
C ILE A 3 -21.46 -10.03 7.93
N ALA A 4 -20.63 -9.00 7.75
CA ALA A 4 -20.36 -8.04 8.82
C ALA A 4 -21.67 -7.36 9.24
N ASN A 5 -21.94 -7.28 10.54
CA ASN A 5 -23.14 -6.64 11.06
C ASN A 5 -23.12 -5.14 10.66
N GLU A 6 -24.14 -4.70 9.92
CA GLU A 6 -24.27 -3.35 9.38
C GLU A 6 -24.12 -2.28 10.47
N THR A 7 -24.77 -2.49 11.62
CA THR A 7 -24.68 -1.60 12.78
C THR A 7 -23.24 -1.47 13.30
N THR A 8 -22.50 -2.58 13.32
CA THR A 8 -21.09 -2.58 13.75
C THR A 8 -20.22 -1.85 12.74
N MET A 9 -20.44 -2.07 11.44
CA MET A 9 -19.69 -1.40 10.37
C MET A 9 -19.95 0.11 10.36
N LYS A 10 -21.19 0.54 10.59
CA LYS A 10 -21.55 1.96 10.71
C LYS A 10 -20.84 2.62 11.89
N LYS A 11 -20.92 2.00 13.08
CA LYS A 11 -20.20 2.47 14.28
C LYS A 11 -18.70 2.56 14.06
N LEU A 12 -18.11 1.56 13.39
CA LEU A 12 -16.69 1.57 13.05
C LEU A 12 -16.36 2.71 12.08
N GLY A 13 -17.18 2.92 11.05
CA GLY A 13 -17.02 4.04 10.12
C GLY A 13 -17.07 5.40 10.82
N ASP A 14 -18.05 5.61 11.70
CA ASP A 14 -18.20 6.85 12.48
C ASP A 14 -17.02 7.05 13.45
N LEU A 15 -16.55 5.98 14.09
CA LEU A 15 -15.36 6.00 14.93
C LEU A 15 -14.12 6.37 14.13
N MET A 16 -13.92 5.76 12.95
CA MET A 16 -12.77 6.05 12.10
C MET A 16 -12.81 7.50 11.60
N LYS A 17 -13.97 8.02 11.21
CA LYS A 17 -14.13 9.43 10.81
C LYS A 17 -13.77 10.42 11.94
N SER A 18 -13.97 10.03 13.20
CA SER A 18 -13.65 10.91 14.34
C SER A 18 -12.19 10.82 14.81
N ILE A 19 -11.54 9.67 14.65
CA ILE A 19 -10.17 9.44 15.14
C ILE A 19 -9.11 9.62 14.04
N SER A 20 -9.39 9.16 12.83
CA SER A 20 -8.40 9.10 11.75
C SER A 20 -8.42 10.38 10.91
N PRO A 21 -7.29 11.10 10.81
CA PRO A 21 -7.19 12.28 9.95
C PRO A 21 -7.46 11.92 8.48
N PHE A 22 -7.05 10.72 8.08
CA PHE A 22 -7.26 10.17 6.73
C PHE A 22 -8.72 9.86 6.46
N ALA A 23 -9.43 9.20 7.38
CA ALA A 23 -10.86 8.92 7.19
C ALA A 23 -11.70 10.20 7.00
N ALA A 24 -11.30 11.27 7.69
CA ALA A 24 -11.92 12.58 7.53
C ALA A 24 -11.53 13.25 6.20
N ALA A 25 -10.27 13.15 5.78
CA ALA A 25 -9.73 13.84 4.61
C ALA A 25 -10.09 13.19 3.27
N PHE A 26 -10.22 11.86 3.21
CA PHE A 26 -10.52 11.13 1.97
C PHE A 26 -12.01 10.97 1.74
N LYS A 27 -12.37 10.98 0.46
CA LYS A 27 -13.71 10.64 0.01
C LYS A 27 -13.80 9.14 -0.20
N MET A 28 -14.75 8.50 0.46
CA MET A 28 -14.95 7.07 0.34
C MET A 28 -15.71 6.75 -0.95
N MET A 29 -15.51 5.55 -1.50
CA MET A 29 -16.16 5.14 -2.75
C MET A 29 -17.69 5.24 -2.69
N GLN A 30 -18.30 4.94 -1.54
CA GLN A 30 -19.74 5.11 -1.32
C GLN A 30 -20.19 6.55 -1.54
N GLU A 31 -19.44 7.54 -1.07
CA GLU A 31 -19.78 8.95 -1.22
C GLU A 31 -19.60 9.42 -2.67
N VAL A 32 -18.58 8.89 -3.36
CA VAL A 32 -18.40 9.11 -4.82
C VAL A 32 -19.60 8.56 -5.60
N GLU A 33 -20.07 7.37 -5.23
CA GLU A 33 -21.24 6.74 -5.83
C GLU A 33 -22.52 7.55 -5.59
N GLU A 34 -22.78 7.95 -4.33
CA GLU A 34 -23.95 8.74 -3.97
C GLU A 34 -24.00 10.08 -4.71
N GLU A 35 -22.86 10.78 -4.82
CA GLU A 35 -22.77 12.01 -5.59
C GLU A 35 -22.99 11.78 -7.09
N GLY A 36 -22.40 10.72 -7.66
CA GLY A 36 -22.60 10.34 -9.06
C GLY A 36 -24.06 10.01 -9.35
N ILE A 37 -24.74 9.29 -8.46
CA ILE A 37 -26.18 9.00 -8.52
C ILE A 37 -26.98 10.31 -8.46
N HIS A 38 -26.62 11.22 -7.55
CA HIS A 38 -27.34 12.48 -7.37
C HIS A 38 -27.20 13.41 -8.58
N GLN A 39 -26.00 13.51 -9.17
CA GLN A 39 -25.75 14.25 -10.40
C GLN A 39 -26.49 13.64 -11.58
N ALA A 40 -26.43 12.32 -11.76
CA ALA A 40 -27.17 11.63 -12.82
C ALA A 40 -28.68 11.85 -12.72
N LYS A 41 -29.24 11.85 -11.50
CA LYS A 41 -30.66 12.17 -11.25
C LYS A 41 -31.00 13.63 -11.61
N LYS A 42 -30.14 14.59 -11.25
CA LYS A 42 -30.31 16.01 -11.60
C LYS A 42 -30.27 16.24 -13.10
N GLU A 43 -29.37 15.55 -13.79
CA GLU A 43 -29.13 15.69 -15.23
C GLU A 43 -30.03 14.77 -16.08
N LYS A 44 -30.89 13.96 -15.46
CA LYS A 44 -31.69 12.89 -16.12
C LYS A 44 -30.83 11.97 -17.01
N ARG A 45 -29.59 11.72 -16.61
CA ARG A 45 -28.65 10.84 -17.30
C ARG A 45 -28.74 9.43 -16.73
N ALA A 46 -28.38 8.43 -17.53
CA ALA A 46 -28.14 7.08 -17.02
C ALA A 46 -27.03 7.09 -15.95
N LEU A 47 -27.18 6.25 -14.92
CA LEU A 47 -26.20 6.13 -13.84
C LEU A 47 -24.82 5.76 -14.41
N PRO A 48 -23.74 6.44 -14.00
CA PRO A 48 -22.39 6.07 -14.43
C PRO A 48 -22.04 4.69 -13.86
N PRO A 49 -21.61 3.73 -14.69
CA PRO A 49 -21.19 2.42 -14.20
C PRO A 49 -19.87 2.57 -13.43
N LEU A 50 -19.90 2.36 -12.11
CA LEU A 50 -18.69 2.29 -11.30
C LEU A 50 -18.01 0.94 -11.55
N ARG A 51 -16.75 0.98 -11.99
CA ARG A 51 -15.94 -0.21 -12.21
C ARG A 51 -14.63 -0.07 -11.46
N MET A 52 -14.23 -1.12 -10.77
CA MET A 52 -12.85 -1.26 -10.30
C MET A 52 -12.00 -1.59 -11.52
N ILE A 53 -11.07 -0.71 -11.87
CA ILE A 53 -10.16 -0.89 -13.00
C ILE A 53 -8.76 -1.09 -12.43
N PHE A 54 -8.13 -2.21 -12.79
CA PHE A 54 -6.70 -2.39 -12.61
C PHE A 54 -6.03 -1.78 -13.84
N ASP A 55 -5.53 -0.55 -13.70
CA ASP A 55 -4.77 0.10 -14.76
C ASP A 55 -3.35 -0.46 -14.74
N ILE A 56 -3.09 -1.36 -15.68
CA ILE A 56 -1.77 -1.95 -15.94
C ILE A 56 -1.33 -1.34 -17.26
N ASP A 57 -0.22 -0.59 -17.24
CA ASP A 57 0.27 0.18 -18.40
C ASP A 57 0.12 -0.62 -19.70
N HIS A 58 -0.82 -0.17 -20.54
CA HIS A 58 -1.28 -0.89 -21.72
C HIS A 58 -0.25 -0.96 -22.84
N ARG A 59 0.91 -0.31 -22.67
CA ARG A 59 2.01 -0.34 -23.65
C ARG A 59 2.91 -1.57 -23.49
N ILE A 60 2.78 -2.33 -22.40
CA ILE A 60 3.79 -3.33 -22.00
C ILE A 60 3.24 -4.77 -21.99
N HIS A 61 1.92 -5.04 -22.00
CA HIS A 61 1.42 -6.43 -21.80
C HIS A 61 0.25 -6.85 -22.70
N ASP A 62 0.24 -8.13 -23.13
CA ASP A 62 -0.79 -8.78 -23.95
C ASP A 62 -2.11 -8.97 -23.17
N ARG A 63 -3.24 -8.56 -23.77
CA ARG A 63 -4.60 -8.61 -23.23
C ARG A 63 -5.12 -10.03 -22.95
N ARG A 64 -4.41 -11.07 -23.38
CA ARG A 64 -4.84 -12.47 -23.28
C ARG A 64 -4.39 -13.18 -21.99
N LEU A 65 -3.52 -12.57 -21.19
CA LEU A 65 -2.85 -13.23 -20.06
C LEU A 65 -3.51 -13.03 -18.69
N TYR A 66 -4.46 -12.10 -18.56
CA TYR A 66 -5.04 -11.73 -17.26
C TYR A 66 -6.55 -11.91 -17.24
N ASN A 67 -7.00 -13.06 -16.71
CA ASN A 67 -8.41 -13.29 -16.42
C ASN A 67 -8.84 -12.53 -15.16
N LEU A 68 -10.10 -12.11 -15.11
CA LEU A 68 -10.72 -11.56 -13.90
C LEU A 68 -10.56 -12.56 -12.73
N PRO A 69 -10.20 -12.11 -11.52
CA PRO A 69 -10.00 -13.01 -10.38
C PRO A 69 -11.27 -13.81 -10.08
N THR A 70 -11.16 -15.14 -10.07
CA THR A 70 -12.28 -16.07 -9.78
C THR A 70 -12.37 -16.52 -8.32
N ALA A 71 -11.36 -16.18 -7.50
CA ALA A 71 -11.29 -16.58 -6.08
C ALA A 71 -11.08 -15.36 -5.16
N ASN A 72 -11.58 -15.46 -3.92
CA ASN A 72 -11.33 -14.48 -2.84
C ASN A 72 -9.97 -14.72 -2.16
N GLU A 73 -8.94 -14.97 -2.96
CA GLU A 73 -7.57 -15.25 -2.51
C GLU A 73 -6.65 -14.13 -2.98
N VAL A 74 -5.68 -13.77 -2.12
CA VAL A 74 -4.67 -12.76 -2.44
C VAL A 74 -3.40 -13.51 -2.84
N ALA A 75 -3.11 -13.57 -4.13
CA ALA A 75 -1.85 -14.09 -4.67
C ALA A 75 -1.03 -12.93 -5.24
N ALA A 76 0.23 -12.81 -4.84
CA ALA A 76 1.19 -11.97 -5.54
C ALA A 76 1.81 -12.81 -6.65
N VAL A 77 1.35 -12.61 -7.89
CA VAL A 77 1.94 -13.24 -9.08
C VAL A 77 2.80 -12.19 -9.78
N PHE A 78 4.11 -12.42 -9.83
CA PHE A 78 5.01 -11.65 -10.67
C PHE A 78 5.11 -12.38 -12.00
N VAL A 79 4.52 -11.82 -13.06
CA VAL A 79 4.79 -12.24 -14.43
C VAL A 79 5.96 -11.40 -14.91
N ILE A 80 7.05 -12.08 -15.25
CA ILE A 80 8.29 -11.48 -15.73
C ILE A 80 8.23 -11.58 -17.26
N GLU A 81 7.83 -10.50 -17.92
CA GLU A 81 8.16 -10.29 -19.33
C GLU A 81 9.26 -9.21 -19.37
N ASP A 82 10.37 -9.52 -20.06
CA ASP A 82 11.58 -8.68 -20.19
C ASP A 82 12.48 -8.46 -18.96
N ASN A 83 12.40 -9.28 -17.90
CA ASN A 83 13.22 -9.16 -16.67
C ASN A 83 13.04 -7.84 -15.89
N GLU A 84 12.05 -7.00 -16.23
CA GLU A 84 11.81 -5.74 -15.54
C GLU A 84 10.64 -5.87 -14.54
N VAL A 85 10.95 -5.77 -13.25
CA VAL A 85 9.93 -5.59 -12.21
C VAL A 85 9.31 -4.20 -12.41
N PRO A 86 7.97 -4.05 -12.43
CA PRO A 86 7.33 -2.74 -12.51
C PRO A 86 7.93 -1.77 -11.50
N THR A 87 8.66 -0.78 -12.00
CA THR A 87 9.54 0.07 -11.19
C THR A 87 8.77 1.00 -10.26
N HIS A 88 7.51 1.29 -10.58
CA HIS A 88 6.71 2.28 -9.88
C HIS A 88 5.34 1.70 -9.51
N ARG A 89 5.11 1.53 -8.20
CA ARG A 89 3.76 1.33 -7.65
C ARG A 89 3.27 2.66 -7.12
N GLN A 90 2.06 3.03 -7.52
CA GLN A 90 1.43 4.29 -7.16
C GLN A 90 0.02 4.03 -6.65
N ILE A 91 -0.47 4.94 -5.82
CA ILE A 91 -1.81 4.91 -5.26
C ILE A 91 -2.46 6.24 -5.57
N ALA A 92 -3.66 6.20 -6.14
CA ALA A 92 -4.46 7.37 -6.37
C ALA A 92 -5.39 7.63 -5.18
N LEU A 93 -5.39 8.86 -4.69
CA LEU A 93 -6.12 9.33 -3.53
C LEU A 93 -7.14 10.38 -3.95
N HIS A 94 -8.38 10.21 -3.49
CA HIS A 94 -9.44 11.18 -3.71
C HIS A 94 -9.65 12.00 -2.44
N LEU A 95 -9.00 13.16 -2.36
CA LEU A 95 -9.13 14.09 -1.23
C LEU A 95 -10.44 14.87 -1.33
N ARG A 96 -11.08 15.14 -0.18
CA ARG A 96 -12.27 15.98 -0.14
C ARG A 96 -11.93 17.41 -0.59
N GLY A 97 -12.65 17.90 -1.57
CA GLY A 97 -12.49 19.27 -2.09
C GLY A 97 -11.22 19.49 -2.92
N LYS A 98 -10.54 18.42 -3.34
CA LYS A 98 -9.37 18.47 -4.22
C LYS A 98 -9.49 17.43 -5.33
N ASP A 99 -8.69 17.62 -6.37
CA ASP A 99 -8.54 16.63 -7.43
C ASP A 99 -7.81 15.37 -6.95
N LEU A 100 -7.84 14.34 -7.79
CA LEU A 100 -7.14 13.08 -7.54
C LEU A 100 -5.63 13.33 -7.39
N GLU A 101 -5.06 12.88 -6.28
CA GLU A 101 -3.63 12.98 -5.99
C GLU A 101 -2.99 11.60 -6.10
N ILE A 102 -1.84 11.51 -6.78
CA ILE A 102 -1.13 10.25 -6.94
C ILE A 102 0.09 10.25 -6.01
N ILE A 103 0.16 9.26 -5.12
CA ILE A 103 1.30 9.09 -4.21
C ILE A 103 2.09 7.82 -4.55
N SER A 104 3.40 7.86 -4.29
CA SER A 104 4.28 6.70 -4.38
C SER A 104 4.07 5.75 -3.19
N ILE A 105 4.37 4.46 -3.38
CA ILE A 105 4.46 3.52 -2.25
C ILE A 105 5.50 3.88 -1.19
N LEU A 106 6.45 4.76 -1.52
CA LEU A 106 7.46 5.26 -0.59
C LEU A 106 6.97 6.48 0.22
N HIS A 107 5.75 6.94 -0.02
CA HIS A 107 5.16 8.06 0.69
C HIS A 107 4.83 7.67 2.14
N PRO A 108 5.09 8.52 3.15
CA PRO A 108 4.81 8.21 4.57
C PRO A 108 3.34 7.88 4.84
N HIS A 109 2.42 8.34 3.99
CA HIS A 109 0.99 8.05 4.12
C HIS A 109 0.49 6.87 3.26
N CYS A 110 1.36 6.18 2.53
CA CYS A 110 0.96 5.00 1.74
C CYS A 110 0.30 3.92 2.60
N ASP A 111 1.03 3.37 3.59
CA ASP A 111 0.49 2.30 4.45
C ASP A 111 -0.71 2.76 5.30
N PRO A 112 -0.70 3.96 5.92
CA PRO A 112 -1.82 4.43 6.71
C PRO A 112 -3.13 4.60 5.93
N VAL A 113 -3.05 4.98 4.66
CA VAL A 113 -4.24 5.18 3.83
C VAL A 113 -4.80 3.86 3.32
N ILE A 114 -3.94 2.89 2.96
CA ILE A 114 -4.40 1.54 2.57
C ILE A 114 -4.92 0.76 3.77
N TYR A 115 -4.19 0.80 4.90
CA TYR A 115 -4.45 -0.01 6.08
C TYR A 115 -5.00 0.84 7.23
N LEU A 116 -6.03 1.62 6.94
CA LEU A 116 -6.62 2.59 7.87
C LEU A 116 -6.92 2.01 9.27
N LEU A 117 -7.41 0.77 9.34
CA LEU A 117 -7.70 0.07 10.61
C LEU A 117 -6.44 -0.30 11.41
N LEU A 118 -5.29 -0.42 10.74
CA LEU A 118 -3.99 -0.68 11.36
C LEU A 118 -3.24 0.60 11.74
N PHE A 119 -3.75 1.76 11.29
CA PHE A 119 -3.24 3.10 11.57
C PHE A 119 -4.40 4.04 11.97
N PRO A 120 -5.14 3.74 13.03
CA PRO A 120 -6.36 4.48 13.37
C PRO A 120 -6.11 5.96 13.64
N ARG A 121 -4.92 6.32 14.12
CA ARG A 121 -4.51 7.73 14.37
C ARG A 121 -3.78 8.38 13.20
N GLY A 122 -3.51 7.62 12.14
CA GLY A 122 -2.77 8.11 10.98
C GLY A 122 -1.27 8.26 11.21
N ASP A 123 -0.67 7.47 12.13
CA ASP A 123 0.79 7.41 12.28
C ASP A 123 1.45 7.09 10.94
N GLU A 124 2.65 7.63 10.70
CA GLU A 124 3.33 7.44 9.43
C GLU A 124 3.73 5.96 9.19
N GLY A 125 3.58 5.55 7.93
CA GLY A 125 4.18 4.36 7.39
C GLY A 125 5.69 4.52 7.18
N TRP A 126 6.32 3.50 6.61
CA TRP A 126 7.72 3.61 6.24
C TRP A 126 7.92 4.59 5.08
N HIS A 127 8.98 5.40 5.15
CA HIS A 127 9.47 6.21 4.03
C HIS A 127 11.01 6.30 4.08
N PRO A 128 11.69 6.67 2.97
CA PRO A 128 13.16 6.63 2.87
C PRO A 128 13.91 7.53 3.87
N ASP A 129 13.26 8.60 4.32
CA ASP A 129 13.83 9.57 5.26
C ASP A 129 13.51 9.25 6.73
N LEU A 130 12.91 8.09 7.00
CA LEU A 130 12.63 7.67 8.37
C LEU A 130 13.95 7.36 9.09
N GLU A 131 14.20 8.05 10.19
CA GLU A 131 15.44 7.90 10.98
C GLU A 131 15.18 7.29 12.36
N LYS A 132 16.17 6.54 12.86
CA LYS A 132 16.27 6.11 14.24
C LYS A 132 17.53 6.68 14.87
N THR A 133 17.43 6.96 16.16
CA THR A 133 18.59 7.34 16.98
C THR A 133 19.14 6.10 17.68
N ASP A 134 20.43 5.82 17.52
CA ASP A 134 21.08 4.72 18.24
C ASP A 134 21.42 5.10 19.70
N ARG A 135 21.98 4.15 20.46
CA ARG A 135 22.39 4.40 21.86
C ARG A 135 23.50 5.44 21.98
N SER A 136 24.24 5.67 20.91
CA SER A 136 25.34 6.63 20.79
C SER A 136 24.87 8.00 20.28
N ARG A 137 23.56 8.23 20.16
CA ARG A 137 22.92 9.44 19.62
C ARG A 137 23.19 9.72 18.14
N ASN A 138 23.63 8.72 17.38
CA ASN A 138 23.75 8.83 15.93
C ASN A 138 22.41 8.59 15.26
N ARG A 139 22.10 9.39 14.23
CA ARG A 139 20.92 9.20 13.40
C ARG A 139 21.25 8.31 12.23
N THR A 140 20.44 7.27 12.04
CA THR A 140 20.59 6.32 10.93
C THR A 140 19.23 6.06 10.30
N ARG A 141 19.21 5.85 8.99
CA ARG A 141 17.98 5.51 8.27
C ARG A 141 17.44 4.16 8.74
N VAL A 142 16.12 4.07 8.87
CA VAL A 142 15.38 2.85 9.19
C VAL A 142 15.13 2.11 7.88
N SER A 143 15.57 0.85 7.78
CA SER A 143 15.22 0.04 6.61
C SER A 143 13.76 -0.42 6.65
N MET A 144 13.15 -0.71 5.50
CA MET A 144 11.78 -1.27 5.43
C MET A 144 11.64 -2.50 6.34
N LEU A 145 12.62 -3.40 6.30
CA LEU A 145 12.61 -4.61 7.14
C LEU A 145 12.62 -4.27 8.63
N GLN A 146 13.43 -3.30 9.06
CA GLN A 146 13.45 -2.85 10.46
C GLN A 146 12.12 -2.23 10.89
N PHE A 147 11.50 -1.43 10.04
CA PHE A 147 10.18 -0.85 10.32
C PHE A 147 9.09 -1.93 10.42
N TYR A 148 8.98 -2.81 9.43
CA TYR A 148 7.93 -3.84 9.42
C TYR A 148 8.12 -4.86 10.55
N SER A 149 9.36 -5.31 10.81
CA SER A 149 9.65 -6.18 11.97
C SER A 149 9.30 -5.51 13.30
N TYR A 150 9.61 -4.22 13.46
CA TYR A 150 9.23 -3.46 14.65
C TYR A 150 7.70 -3.42 14.82
N ARG A 151 6.95 -3.15 13.75
CA ARG A 151 5.48 -3.12 13.76
C ARG A 151 4.85 -4.49 14.02
N LEU A 152 5.46 -5.56 13.50
CA LEU A 152 4.99 -6.94 13.66
C LEU A 152 5.46 -7.61 14.96
N ALA A 153 6.33 -6.96 15.73
CA ALA A 153 6.81 -7.50 17.00
C ALA A 153 5.63 -7.72 17.96
N ILE A 154 5.57 -8.91 18.57
CA ILE A 154 4.59 -9.22 19.62
C ILE A 154 5.04 -8.52 20.90
N ARG A 155 4.10 -7.80 21.54
CA ARG A 155 4.33 -7.03 22.77
C ARG A 155 3.18 -7.30 23.74
N GLN A 156 3.42 -7.05 25.02
CA GLN A 156 2.40 -7.16 26.08
C GLN A 156 1.38 -6.00 26.07
N ILE A 157 1.39 -5.16 25.02
CA ILE A 157 0.50 -4.01 24.84
C ILE A 157 -0.42 -4.32 23.67
N PHE A 158 -1.68 -3.90 23.78
CA PHE A 158 -2.66 -4.05 22.69
C PHE A 158 -2.13 -3.44 21.38
N THR A 159 -2.07 -4.26 20.34
CA THR A 159 -1.65 -3.85 19.00
C THR A 159 -2.70 -4.33 17.99
N ALA A 160 -3.39 -3.39 17.34
CA ALA A 160 -4.50 -3.70 16.41
C ALA A 160 -4.10 -4.65 15.27
N ILE A 161 -2.84 -4.58 14.84
CA ILE A 161 -2.25 -5.39 13.77
C ILE A 161 -2.50 -6.88 13.98
N HIS A 162 -2.23 -7.40 15.19
CA HIS A 162 -2.31 -8.84 15.47
C HIS A 162 -3.73 -9.39 15.57
N TYR A 163 -4.74 -8.51 15.67
CA TYR A 163 -6.15 -8.89 15.77
C TYR A 163 -6.92 -8.67 14.46
N ALA A 164 -6.27 -8.15 13.41
CA ALA A 164 -6.94 -7.75 12.17
C ALA A 164 -7.25 -8.91 11.20
N GLY A 165 -6.89 -10.15 11.54
CA GLY A 165 -7.27 -11.36 10.80
C GLY A 165 -6.80 -11.35 9.34
N LYS A 166 -7.73 -11.36 8.37
CA LYS A 166 -7.37 -11.32 6.94
C LYS A 166 -6.62 -10.06 6.54
N LEU A 167 -6.94 -8.91 7.15
CA LEU A 167 -6.24 -7.66 6.87
C LEU A 167 -4.78 -7.72 7.33
N PHE A 168 -4.50 -8.43 8.43
CA PHE A 168 -3.15 -8.69 8.90
C PHE A 168 -2.34 -9.52 7.89
N GLN A 169 -2.95 -10.58 7.34
CA GLN A 169 -2.31 -11.40 6.30
C GLN A 169 -1.97 -10.56 5.06
N GLN A 170 -2.91 -9.73 4.60
CA GLN A 170 -2.67 -8.83 3.48
C GLN A 170 -1.55 -7.83 3.77
N TYR A 171 -1.51 -7.28 4.98
CA TYR A 171 -0.46 -6.36 5.41
C TYR A 171 0.93 -6.99 5.42
N ILE A 172 1.06 -8.23 5.91
CA ILE A 172 2.36 -8.95 5.90
C ILE A 172 2.83 -9.23 4.48
N VAL A 173 1.93 -9.70 3.61
CA VAL A 173 2.28 -10.00 2.21
C VAL A 173 2.76 -8.74 1.49
N ASP A 174 2.05 -7.63 1.65
CA ASP A 174 2.44 -6.36 1.05
C ASP A 174 3.76 -5.83 1.61
N ALA A 175 3.97 -5.91 2.93
CA ALA A 175 5.23 -5.54 3.57
C ALA A 175 6.43 -6.36 3.05
N TYR A 176 6.25 -7.67 2.87
CA TYR A 176 7.27 -8.54 2.29
C TYR A 176 7.59 -8.13 0.86
N VAL A 177 6.55 -7.97 0.02
CA VAL A 177 6.71 -7.58 -1.38
C VAL A 177 7.39 -6.22 -1.52
N LYS A 178 7.01 -5.23 -0.71
CA LYS A 178 7.66 -3.90 -0.69
C LYS A 178 9.14 -4.01 -0.33
N THR A 179 9.47 -4.82 0.67
CA THR A 179 10.85 -5.04 1.12
C THR A 179 11.69 -5.69 0.03
N GLU A 180 11.17 -6.74 -0.62
CA GLU A 180 11.86 -7.43 -1.72
C GLU A 180 12.02 -6.53 -2.95
N GLN A 181 11.00 -5.76 -3.31
CA GLN A 181 11.09 -4.79 -4.40
C GLN A 181 12.18 -3.75 -4.12
N ASN A 182 12.27 -3.24 -2.89
CA ASN A 182 13.31 -2.30 -2.50
C ASN A 182 14.72 -2.92 -2.56
N ARG A 183 14.87 -4.20 -2.17
CA ARG A 183 16.13 -4.94 -2.31
C ARG A 183 16.54 -5.12 -3.76
N LEU A 184 15.61 -5.55 -4.61
CA LEU A 184 15.84 -5.71 -6.05
C LEU A 184 16.24 -4.39 -6.70
N ALA A 185 15.54 -3.30 -6.39
CA ALA A 185 15.88 -1.97 -6.88
C ALA A 185 17.30 -1.54 -6.46
N PHE A 186 17.69 -1.82 -5.21
CA PHE A 186 19.06 -1.57 -4.74
C PHE A 186 20.08 -2.38 -5.54
N HIS A 187 19.87 -3.68 -5.77
CA HIS A 187 20.78 -4.50 -6.56
C HIS A 187 20.92 -4.02 -8.00
N GLN A 188 19.82 -3.61 -8.64
CA GLN A 188 19.84 -3.06 -10.00
C GLN A 188 20.64 -1.75 -10.07
N GLN A 189 20.40 -0.82 -9.15
CA GLN A 189 21.08 0.48 -9.16
C GLN A 189 22.57 0.37 -8.80
N ASN A 190 22.95 -0.60 -7.98
CA ASN A 190 24.32 -0.77 -7.48
C ASN A 190 25.10 -1.86 -8.23
N GLN A 191 24.56 -2.41 -9.32
CA GLN A 191 25.15 -3.55 -10.04
C GLN A 191 26.57 -3.27 -10.52
N LYS A 192 26.90 -2.03 -10.91
CA LYS A 192 28.26 -1.64 -11.31
C LYS A 192 29.26 -1.74 -10.17
N ALA A 193 28.90 -1.23 -8.99
CA ALA A 193 29.76 -1.29 -7.80
C ALA A 193 29.92 -2.73 -7.30
N LEU A 194 28.83 -3.49 -7.25
CA LEU A 194 28.83 -4.91 -6.84
C LEU A 194 29.67 -5.79 -7.79
N ARG A 195 29.67 -5.50 -9.09
CA ARG A 195 30.54 -6.19 -10.06
C ARG A 195 32.02 -5.85 -9.85
N ILE A 196 32.35 -4.60 -9.52
CA ILE A 196 33.73 -4.17 -9.25
C ILE A 196 34.28 -4.85 -7.98
N GLU A 197 33.48 -4.95 -6.91
CA GLU A 197 33.87 -5.68 -5.69
C GLU A 197 34.18 -7.16 -5.96
N LEU A 198 33.38 -7.82 -6.82
CA LEU A 198 33.63 -9.21 -7.21
C LEU A 198 34.98 -9.38 -7.93
N TYR A 199 35.37 -8.43 -8.78
CA TYR A 199 36.67 -8.46 -9.45
C TYR A 199 37.84 -8.19 -8.51
N GLN A 200 37.67 -7.32 -7.50
CA GLN A 200 38.69 -7.09 -6.48
C GLN A 200 38.92 -8.34 -5.62
N GLY A 201 37.84 -9.03 -5.20
CA GLY A 201 37.96 -10.28 -4.43
C GLY A 201 38.57 -11.45 -5.21
N LEU A 202 38.54 -11.42 -6.55
CA LEU A 202 39.20 -12.41 -7.41
C LEU A 202 40.67 -12.08 -7.72
N MET A 203 41.09 -10.81 -7.59
CA MET A 203 42.48 -10.39 -7.81
C MET A 203 43.38 -10.56 -6.58
N ASP A 204 42.80 -10.72 -5.38
CA ASP A 204 43.52 -10.90 -4.11
C ASP A 204 43.78 -12.39 -3.75
N HIS A 205 43.78 -13.31 -4.72
CA HIS A 205 44.01 -14.74 -4.52
C HIS A 205 45.17 -15.32 -5.33
#